data_AF-A0A1W9GJD9-F1
#
_entry.id   AF-A0A1W9GJD9-F1
#
_cell.length_a   1.000
_cell.length_b   1.000
_cell.length_c   1.000
_cell.angle_alpha   90.00
_cell.angle_beta   90.00
_cell.angle_gamma   90.00
#
_symmetry.space_group_name_H-M   'P 1'
#
loop_
_entity.id
_entity.type
_entity.pdbx_description
1 polymer ?
#
loop_
_entity_poly.entity_id
_entity_poly.type
_entity_poly.pdbx_seq_one_letter_code
_entity_poly.pdbx_strand_id
1 'polypeptide(L)'
;MTPDELLKLGYALARNIQNQLSHILSKDFPTEAPRKLGKIFQGIVVKVISVLETNSDERVLKFACHSLKIISGHLHYLEGSTSNRIPTSMIAPVENLIHQVEPKALFILRAQRSYNYSVFDIAGHYRKMLGPLLGDTLEEVMQGVTTFYVIGIPTVEYPNVLLHAIIAHELGHRVADRYLEQEDRENVVAYVNQLIGPDLKWCGSEYENLPPLFELSARQRVFQIIYQARYRALEELISDAVAFYLLGISALFALEDIASTSVLDALPDESNQFYPPWRYRIRQLLAWLDKEELVTLIVGIDGAAPIPDIRKAVLKRIEHLKDLARDDSDLAIINENGFIERAYRDVPSVLAKMPLFFESKLSGQQYSRATLETEIGQLLERLSVGIPPDEVKTASSLNPPDFRSAIAAGWFYRTARISLPFDQGIKWHLDHDERINRLVLKAIETIELLKDYSAWSQTK
;
A
#
# COMPACT_ATOMS: atom_id res chain seq x y z
N MET A 1 14.45 34.20 -18.70
CA MET A 1 15.37 33.44 -19.56
C MET A 1 14.89 33.61 -20.98
N THR A 2 15.77 33.95 -21.92
CA THR A 2 15.44 34.00 -23.35
C THR A 2 15.22 32.58 -23.91
N PRO A 3 14.59 32.42 -25.08
CA PRO A 3 14.48 31.12 -25.75
C PRO A 3 15.83 30.40 -25.89
N ASP A 4 16.89 31.12 -26.28
CA ASP A 4 18.25 30.56 -26.38
C ASP A 4 18.80 30.05 -25.04
N GLU A 5 18.54 30.77 -23.95
CA GLU A 5 18.93 30.34 -22.60
C GLU A 5 18.16 29.09 -22.17
N LEU A 6 16.86 29.00 -22.52
CA LEU A 6 16.04 27.81 -22.26
C LEU A 6 16.52 26.61 -23.06
N LEU A 7 16.88 26.77 -24.33
CA LEU A 7 17.46 25.70 -25.15
C LEU A 7 18.76 25.17 -24.52
N LYS A 8 19.69 26.06 -24.17
CA LYS A 8 20.94 25.69 -23.50
C LYS A 8 20.69 24.93 -22.20
N LEU A 9 19.75 25.41 -21.38
CA LEU A 9 19.35 24.73 -20.14
C LEU A 9 18.76 23.33 -20.43
N GLY A 10 17.85 23.23 -21.41
CA GLY A 10 17.23 21.98 -21.82
C GLY A 10 18.25 20.93 -22.24
N TYR A 11 19.19 21.28 -23.12
CA TYR A 11 20.28 20.38 -23.53
C TYR A 11 21.18 19.97 -22.37
N ALA A 12 21.52 20.92 -21.47
CA ALA A 12 22.34 20.62 -20.31
C ALA A 12 21.64 19.61 -19.37
N LEU A 13 20.34 19.80 -19.11
CA LEU A 13 19.52 18.87 -18.31
C LEU A 13 19.43 17.48 -18.97
N ALA A 14 19.13 17.45 -20.27
CA ALA A 14 19.00 16.21 -21.02
C ALA A 14 20.31 15.40 -21.03
N ARG A 15 21.44 16.06 -21.28
CA ARG A 15 22.78 15.44 -21.23
C ARG A 15 23.10 14.92 -19.83
N ASN A 16 22.78 15.68 -18.78
CA ASN A 16 22.98 15.21 -17.41
C ASN A 16 22.15 13.95 -17.12
N ILE A 17 20.88 13.92 -17.52
CA ILE A 17 20.00 12.75 -17.35
C ILE A 17 20.56 11.54 -18.11
N GLN A 18 20.99 11.70 -19.36
CA GLN A 18 21.57 10.61 -20.15
C GLN A 18 22.85 10.03 -19.51
N ASN A 19 23.74 10.89 -19.03
CA ASN A 19 24.96 10.47 -18.33
C ASN A 19 24.63 9.69 -17.04
N GLN A 20 23.70 10.21 -16.24
CA GLN A 20 23.27 9.56 -15.00
C GLN A 20 22.57 8.22 -15.29
N LEU A 21 21.68 8.15 -16.28
CA LEU A 21 21.03 6.91 -16.70
C LEU A 21 22.03 5.87 -17.17
N SER A 22 23.06 6.25 -17.93
CA SER A 22 24.12 5.33 -18.35
C SER A 22 24.84 4.73 -17.14
N HIS A 23 25.20 5.55 -16.15
CA HIS A 23 25.82 5.08 -14.91
C HIS A 23 24.88 4.23 -14.04
N ILE A 24 23.59 4.57 -13.96
CA ILE A 24 22.61 3.81 -13.17
C ILE A 24 22.35 2.46 -13.83
N LEU A 25 22.16 2.43 -15.15
CA LEU A 25 21.87 1.21 -15.91
C LEU A 25 23.07 0.25 -16.02
N SER A 26 24.29 0.71 -15.74
CA SER A 26 25.45 -0.17 -15.61
C SER A 26 25.49 -0.94 -14.28
N LYS A 27 24.60 -0.62 -13.33
CA LYS A 27 24.49 -1.34 -12.05
C LYS A 27 23.70 -2.63 -12.21
N ASP A 28 23.81 -3.47 -11.19
CA ASP A 28 23.01 -4.67 -11.07
C ASP A 28 21.61 -4.35 -10.52
N PHE A 29 20.62 -5.04 -11.08
CA PHE A 29 19.22 -4.93 -10.69
C PHE A 29 18.65 -6.34 -10.48
N PRO A 30 17.75 -6.49 -9.50
CA PRO A 30 17.19 -7.80 -9.18
C PRO A 30 16.20 -8.31 -10.24
N THR A 31 15.63 -7.40 -11.05
CA THR A 31 14.71 -7.74 -12.15
C THR A 31 14.98 -6.83 -13.36
N GLU A 32 14.32 -7.12 -14.48
CA GLU A 32 14.41 -6.30 -15.70
C GLU A 32 13.57 -5.01 -15.65
N ALA A 33 12.64 -4.90 -14.70
CA ALA A 33 11.71 -3.76 -14.63
C ALA A 33 12.42 -2.40 -14.45
N PRO A 34 13.45 -2.24 -13.58
CA PRO A 34 14.25 -1.01 -13.52
C PRO A 34 14.91 -0.66 -14.85
N ARG A 35 15.44 -1.64 -15.58
CA ARG A 35 16.06 -1.41 -16.89
C ARG A 35 15.04 -0.92 -17.91
N LYS A 36 13.83 -1.50 -17.89
CA LYS A 36 12.71 -1.07 -18.73
C LYS A 36 12.29 0.37 -18.41
N LEU A 37 12.17 0.74 -17.14
CA LEU A 37 11.88 2.12 -16.74
C LEU A 37 12.99 3.10 -17.17
N GLY A 38 14.25 2.71 -17.05
CA GLY A 38 15.38 3.51 -17.55
C GLY A 38 15.33 3.74 -19.06
N LYS A 39 14.94 2.72 -19.85
CA LYS A 39 14.70 2.87 -21.30
C LYS A 39 13.55 3.82 -21.62
N ILE A 40 12.46 3.77 -20.84
CA ILE A 40 11.35 4.74 -20.95
C ILE A 40 11.88 6.16 -20.70
N PHE A 41 12.64 6.38 -19.63
CA PHE A 41 13.22 7.70 -19.34
C PHE A 41 14.14 8.18 -20.46
N GLN A 42 15.00 7.30 -21.00
CA GLN A 42 15.85 7.62 -22.17
C GLN A 42 15.01 8.04 -23.38
N GLY A 43 13.96 7.28 -23.70
CA GLY A 43 13.06 7.58 -24.81
C GLY A 43 12.35 8.93 -24.64
N ILE A 44 11.86 9.23 -23.43
CA ILE A 44 11.20 10.51 -23.13
C ILE A 44 12.19 11.66 -23.35
N VAL A 45 13.41 11.54 -22.82
CA VAL A 45 14.44 12.57 -22.97
C VAL A 45 14.76 12.83 -24.44
N VAL A 46 14.89 11.78 -25.26
CA VAL A 46 15.10 11.93 -26.71
C VAL A 46 13.95 12.67 -27.39
N LYS A 47 12.70 12.33 -27.08
CA LYS A 47 11.54 13.02 -27.66
C LYS A 47 11.43 14.47 -27.19
N VAL A 48 11.75 14.76 -25.93
CA VAL A 48 11.78 16.14 -25.40
C VAL A 48 12.90 16.96 -26.05
N ILE A 49 14.08 16.38 -26.32
CA ILE A 49 15.14 17.05 -27.09
C ILE A 49 14.61 17.43 -28.49
N SER A 50 13.92 16.53 -29.18
CA SER A 50 13.33 16.82 -30.48
C SER A 50 12.35 17.99 -30.41
N VAL A 51 11.55 18.10 -29.35
CA VAL A 51 10.66 19.26 -29.14
C VAL A 51 11.45 20.55 -28.92
N LEU A 52 12.55 20.51 -28.16
CA LEU A 52 13.43 21.68 -27.98
C LEU A 52 14.04 22.13 -29.32
N GLU A 53 14.41 21.19 -30.20
CA GLU A 53 15.00 21.48 -31.51
C GLU A 53 14.01 22.11 -32.50
N THR A 54 12.75 21.68 -32.48
CA THR A 54 11.76 22.06 -33.49
C THR A 54 10.81 23.17 -33.07
N ASN A 55 10.87 23.64 -31.82
CA ASN A 55 9.92 24.61 -31.28
C ASN A 55 10.61 25.88 -30.78
N SER A 56 10.04 27.04 -31.13
CA SER A 56 10.53 28.36 -30.70
C SER A 56 9.63 29.05 -29.67
N ASP A 57 8.50 28.45 -29.30
CA ASP A 57 7.57 29.01 -28.31
C ASP A 57 8.17 28.88 -26.90
N GLU A 58 8.38 30.04 -26.25
CA GLU A 58 8.97 30.12 -24.92
C GLU A 58 8.22 29.29 -23.86
N ARG A 59 6.90 29.16 -23.96
CA ARG A 59 6.08 28.38 -23.01
C ARG A 59 6.35 26.88 -23.17
N VAL A 60 6.44 26.42 -24.42
CA VAL A 60 6.77 25.02 -24.74
C VAL A 60 8.18 24.71 -24.26
N LEU A 61 9.15 25.59 -24.51
CA LEU A 61 10.54 25.42 -24.04
C LEU A 61 10.63 25.40 -22.51
N LYS A 62 9.91 26.27 -21.81
CA LYS A 62 9.81 26.25 -20.34
C LYS A 62 9.22 24.93 -19.84
N PHE A 63 8.15 24.46 -20.49
CA PHE A 63 7.51 23.20 -20.11
C PHE A 63 8.44 22.01 -20.32
N ALA A 64 9.11 21.92 -21.47
CA ALA A 64 10.13 20.90 -21.75
C ALA A 64 11.26 20.90 -20.71
N CYS A 65 11.80 22.07 -20.36
CA CYS A 65 12.82 22.19 -19.31
C CYS A 65 12.30 21.73 -17.94
N HIS A 66 11.05 22.08 -17.60
CA HIS A 66 10.42 21.65 -16.35
C HIS A 66 10.23 20.12 -16.31
N SER A 67 9.75 19.54 -17.41
CA SER A 67 9.64 18.09 -17.57
C SER A 67 10.98 17.37 -17.38
N LEU A 68 12.07 17.88 -17.99
CA LEU A 68 13.41 17.32 -17.79
C LEU A 68 13.85 17.40 -16.32
N LYS A 69 13.54 18.49 -15.61
CA LYS A 69 13.84 18.59 -14.16
C LYS A 69 13.08 17.53 -13.36
N ILE A 70 11.80 17.28 -13.66
CA ILE A 70 11.01 16.24 -13.00
C ILE A 70 11.60 14.85 -13.28
N ILE A 71 11.94 14.55 -14.53
CA ILE A 71 12.56 13.27 -14.91
C ILE A 71 13.91 13.10 -14.21
N SER A 72 14.75 14.14 -14.19
CA SER A 72 16.01 14.14 -13.43
C SER A 72 15.77 13.87 -11.95
N GLY A 73 14.71 14.44 -11.39
CA GLY A 73 14.23 14.12 -10.05
C GLY A 73 13.95 12.63 -9.92
N HIS A 74 13.17 12.01 -10.80
CA HIS A 74 12.78 10.60 -10.72
C HIS A 74 13.90 9.58 -10.97
N LEU A 75 15.12 9.98 -11.38
CA LEU A 75 16.25 9.06 -11.53
C LEU A 75 16.60 8.33 -10.23
N HIS A 76 16.36 8.96 -9.07
CA HIS A 76 16.59 8.32 -7.78
C HIS A 76 15.69 7.09 -7.55
N TYR A 77 14.58 6.94 -8.29
CA TYR A 77 13.76 5.73 -8.24
C TYR A 77 14.54 4.50 -8.74
N LEU A 78 15.31 4.66 -9.81
CA LEU A 78 16.18 3.61 -10.35
C LEU A 78 17.41 3.39 -9.45
N GLU A 79 17.99 4.45 -8.89
CA GLU A 79 19.10 4.27 -7.96
C GLU A 79 18.69 3.51 -6.70
N GLY A 80 17.47 3.75 -6.22
CA GLY A 80 16.91 3.09 -5.04
C GLY A 80 16.52 1.64 -5.27
N SER A 81 16.40 1.17 -6.51
CA SER A 81 15.96 -0.18 -6.87
C SER A 81 17.09 -1.17 -7.21
N THR A 82 18.34 -0.79 -6.94
CA THR A 82 19.53 -1.63 -7.16
C THR A 82 19.58 -2.81 -6.19
N SER A 83 20.18 -3.93 -6.60
CA SER A 83 20.18 -5.21 -5.83
C SER A 83 20.75 -5.08 -4.41
N ASN A 84 21.64 -4.12 -4.17
CA ASN A 84 22.24 -3.88 -2.86
C ASN A 84 21.39 -3.00 -1.93
N ARG A 85 20.22 -2.53 -2.39
CA ARG A 85 19.32 -1.63 -1.65
C ARG A 85 17.92 -2.19 -1.43
N ILE A 86 17.60 -3.34 -2.02
CA ILE A 86 16.29 -3.98 -1.94
C ILE A 86 16.47 -5.40 -1.41
N PRO A 87 15.62 -5.86 -0.47
CA PRO A 87 15.68 -7.25 -0.04
C PRO A 87 15.17 -8.06 -1.23
N THR A 88 16.07 -8.75 -1.92
CA THR A 88 15.72 -9.51 -3.13
C THR A 88 14.62 -10.53 -2.86
N SER A 89 14.61 -11.09 -1.65
CA SER A 89 13.57 -11.99 -1.14
C SER A 89 12.16 -11.41 -1.15
N MET A 90 12.00 -10.08 -1.12
CA MET A 90 10.68 -9.42 -1.12
C MET A 90 10.14 -9.15 -2.53
N ILE A 91 10.99 -9.23 -3.56
CA ILE A 91 10.60 -8.75 -4.88
C ILE A 91 9.56 -9.66 -5.52
N ALA A 92 9.84 -10.95 -5.65
CA ALA A 92 8.89 -11.90 -6.26
C ALA A 92 7.55 -11.99 -5.50
N PRO A 93 7.52 -12.05 -4.15
CA PRO A 93 6.25 -12.03 -3.41
C PRO A 93 5.44 -10.75 -3.62
N VAL A 94 6.10 -9.59 -3.62
CA VAL A 94 5.41 -8.32 -3.87
C VAL A 94 4.99 -8.20 -5.33
N GLU A 95 5.79 -8.69 -6.29
CA GLU A 95 5.41 -8.83 -7.69
C GLU A 95 4.12 -9.64 -7.84
N ASN A 96 4.10 -10.81 -7.22
CA ASN A 96 2.95 -11.70 -7.23
C ASN A 96 1.73 -10.99 -6.64
N LEU A 97 1.84 -10.35 -5.47
CA LEU A 97 0.76 -9.57 -4.86
C LEU A 97 0.25 -8.44 -5.79
N ILE A 98 1.15 -7.74 -6.49
CA ILE A 98 0.77 -6.70 -7.44
C ILE A 98 0.05 -7.32 -8.62
N HIS A 99 0.55 -8.41 -9.20
CA HIS A 99 -0.06 -9.07 -10.35
C HIS A 99 -1.43 -9.69 -10.02
N GLN A 100 -1.69 -10.00 -8.75
CA GLN A 100 -3.03 -10.39 -8.28
C GLN A 100 -4.05 -9.25 -8.41
N VAL A 101 -3.61 -8.00 -8.24
CA VAL A 101 -4.46 -6.80 -8.30
C VAL A 101 -4.44 -6.16 -9.70
N GLU A 102 -3.29 -6.21 -10.35
CA GLU A 102 -2.99 -5.64 -11.67
C GLU A 102 -2.08 -6.58 -12.47
N PRO A 103 -2.65 -7.58 -13.17
CA PRO A 103 -1.87 -8.61 -13.87
C PRO A 103 -0.91 -8.11 -14.95
N LYS A 104 -1.10 -6.87 -15.43
CA LYS A 104 -0.28 -6.26 -16.48
C LYS A 104 0.63 -5.14 -15.97
N ALA A 105 0.60 -4.83 -14.67
CA ALA A 105 1.44 -3.80 -14.12
C ALA A 105 2.91 -4.24 -14.11
N LEU A 106 3.78 -3.30 -14.48
CA LEU A 106 5.18 -3.38 -14.12
C LEU A 106 5.38 -2.66 -12.79
N PHE A 107 6.42 -3.03 -12.06
CA PHE A 107 6.77 -2.29 -10.87
C PHE A 107 8.26 -2.37 -10.56
N ILE A 108 8.70 -1.50 -9.67
CA ILE A 108 9.98 -1.60 -8.98
C ILE A 108 9.79 -1.35 -7.49
N LEU A 109 10.55 -2.08 -6.67
CA LEU A 109 10.77 -1.70 -5.28
C LEU A 109 11.95 -0.74 -5.21
N ARG A 110 11.86 0.28 -4.35
CA ARG A 110 12.98 1.17 -4.06
C ARG A 110 13.09 1.45 -2.56
N ALA A 111 14.31 1.54 -2.06
CA ALA A 111 14.56 2.12 -0.75
C ALA A 111 14.35 3.63 -0.83
N GLN A 112 13.69 4.20 0.18
CA GLN A 112 13.50 5.65 0.29
C GLN A 112 13.85 6.18 1.67
N ARG A 113 14.12 7.49 1.72
CA ARG A 113 14.41 8.22 2.97
C ARG A 113 13.14 8.68 3.70
N SER A 114 11.99 8.64 3.04
CA SER A 114 10.70 8.89 3.69
C SER A 114 10.40 7.79 4.70
N TYR A 115 9.73 8.14 5.80
CA TYR A 115 9.30 7.20 6.82
C TYR A 115 8.02 6.44 6.45
N ASN A 116 7.26 6.92 5.45
CA ASN A 116 6.04 6.28 5.00
C ASN A 116 6.32 5.35 3.83
N TYR A 117 5.52 4.30 3.68
CA TYR A 117 5.44 3.53 2.45
C TYR A 117 4.78 4.37 1.36
N SER A 118 4.99 4.04 0.09
CA SER A 118 4.31 4.72 -1.01
C SER A 118 4.20 3.86 -2.25
N VAL A 119 3.09 3.99 -2.99
CA VAL A 119 2.91 3.41 -4.32
C VAL A 119 2.57 4.50 -5.33
N PHE A 120 3.49 4.75 -6.26
CA PHE A 120 3.35 5.80 -7.28
C PHE A 120 3.24 5.21 -8.68
N ASP A 121 2.13 5.47 -9.39
CA ASP A 121 2.00 5.14 -10.82
C ASP A 121 2.75 6.16 -11.68
N ILE A 122 4.00 5.84 -12.01
CA ILE A 122 4.85 6.74 -12.80
C ILE A 122 4.39 6.81 -14.26
N ALA A 123 3.80 5.73 -14.80
CA ALA A 123 3.32 5.72 -16.18
C ALA A 123 2.11 6.63 -16.34
N GLY A 124 1.10 6.49 -15.46
CA GLY A 124 -0.06 7.40 -15.43
C GLY A 124 0.33 8.85 -15.20
N HIS A 125 1.26 9.11 -14.28
CA HIS A 125 1.78 10.46 -14.04
C HIS A 125 2.40 11.09 -15.28
N TYR A 126 3.25 10.34 -16.00
CA TYR A 126 3.87 10.84 -17.22
C TYR A 126 2.92 11.00 -18.38
N ARG A 127 1.88 10.17 -18.53
CA ARG A 127 0.83 10.44 -19.52
C ARG A 127 0.12 11.75 -19.27
N LYS A 128 -0.29 11.99 -18.01
CA LYS A 128 -0.96 13.24 -17.63
C LYS A 128 -0.05 14.46 -17.82
N MET A 129 1.21 14.35 -17.43
CA MET A 129 2.17 15.45 -17.49
C MET A 129 2.68 15.71 -18.91
N LEU A 130 3.10 14.68 -19.64
CA LEU A 130 3.79 14.81 -20.93
C LEU A 130 2.88 14.64 -22.13
N GLY A 131 1.67 14.11 -21.96
CA GLY A 131 0.69 13.96 -23.03
C GLY A 131 0.49 15.24 -23.84
N PRO A 132 0.30 16.42 -23.22
CA PRO A 132 0.17 17.68 -23.95
C PRO A 132 1.42 18.10 -24.75
N LEU A 133 2.61 17.60 -24.37
CA LEU A 133 3.88 17.95 -25.02
C LEU A 133 4.26 16.97 -26.13
N LEU A 134 4.02 15.68 -25.92
CA LEU A 134 4.55 14.59 -26.75
C LEU A 134 3.46 13.85 -27.54
N GLY A 135 2.19 13.96 -27.15
CA GLY A 135 1.07 13.28 -27.84
C GLY A 135 1.34 11.79 -28.04
N ASP A 136 1.06 11.29 -29.24
CA ASP A 136 1.22 9.87 -29.62
C ASP A 136 2.66 9.37 -29.48
N THR A 137 3.65 10.26 -29.62
CA THR A 137 5.06 9.86 -29.47
C THR A 137 5.41 9.41 -28.05
N LEU A 138 4.60 9.80 -27.05
CA LEU A 138 4.76 9.30 -25.69
C LEU A 138 4.39 7.81 -25.60
N GLU A 139 3.33 7.38 -26.28
CA GLU A 139 2.90 5.97 -26.23
C GLU A 139 3.89 5.06 -26.96
N GLU A 140 4.55 5.55 -28.02
CA GLU A 140 5.69 4.85 -28.64
C GLU A 140 6.80 4.56 -27.62
N VAL A 141 7.12 5.56 -26.78
CA VAL A 141 8.15 5.45 -25.74
C VAL A 141 7.70 4.55 -24.59
N MET A 142 6.42 4.55 -24.23
CA MET A 142 5.88 3.68 -23.18
C MET A 142 5.88 2.20 -23.58
N GLN A 143 6.03 1.86 -24.88
CA GLN A 143 6.15 0.48 -25.36
C GLN A 143 5.02 -0.45 -24.84
N GLY A 144 3.79 0.07 -24.84
CA GLY A 144 2.60 -0.66 -24.36
C GLY A 144 2.51 -0.84 -22.84
N VAL A 145 3.40 -0.23 -22.05
CA VAL A 145 3.29 -0.23 -20.58
C VAL A 145 2.14 0.67 -20.17
N THR A 146 1.01 0.08 -19.79
CA THR A 146 -0.15 0.85 -19.29
C THR A 146 0.09 1.35 -17.88
N THR A 147 0.65 0.51 -17.01
CA THR A 147 0.80 0.80 -15.58
C THR A 147 2.23 0.47 -15.14
N PHE A 148 2.87 1.40 -14.44
CA PHE A 148 4.20 1.19 -13.87
C PHE A 148 4.23 1.74 -12.44
N TYR A 149 4.29 0.86 -11.45
CA TYR A 149 4.34 1.25 -10.05
C TYR A 149 5.77 1.40 -9.53
N VAL A 150 6.02 2.47 -8.78
CA VAL A 150 7.23 2.66 -7.97
C VAL A 150 6.82 2.52 -6.52
N ILE A 151 7.26 1.44 -5.87
CA ILE A 151 6.96 1.16 -4.47
C ILE A 151 8.13 1.58 -3.60
N GLY A 152 7.90 2.60 -2.76
CA GLY A 152 8.88 3.11 -1.82
C GLY A 152 8.80 2.38 -0.48
N ILE A 153 9.90 1.75 -0.07
CA ILE A 153 10.07 1.15 1.26
C ILE A 153 10.98 2.06 2.09
N PRO A 154 10.55 2.50 3.30
CA PRO A 154 11.42 3.25 4.19
C PRO A 154 12.71 2.49 4.49
N THR A 155 13.86 3.15 4.33
CA THR A 155 15.17 2.51 4.55
C THR A 155 15.31 2.00 5.99
N VAL A 156 14.69 2.68 6.96
CA VAL A 156 14.69 2.27 8.38
C VAL A 156 13.87 1.01 8.63
N GLU A 157 12.84 0.76 7.82
CA GLU A 157 11.99 -0.43 7.89
C GLU A 157 12.45 -1.55 6.97
N TYR A 158 13.53 -1.35 6.21
CA TYR A 158 14.08 -2.32 5.27
C TYR A 158 14.24 -3.75 5.84
N PRO A 159 14.75 -3.96 7.08
CA PRO A 159 14.84 -5.29 7.64
C PRO A 159 13.52 -5.80 8.22
N ASN A 160 12.49 -4.96 8.35
CA ASN A 160 11.24 -5.26 9.06
C ASN A 160 10.18 -5.86 8.12
N VAL A 161 10.40 -7.10 7.71
CA VAL A 161 9.51 -7.83 6.79
C VAL A 161 8.08 -7.96 7.31
N LEU A 162 7.91 -7.98 8.63
CA LEU A 162 6.57 -8.06 9.24
C LEU A 162 5.75 -6.80 8.95
N LEU A 163 6.39 -5.63 8.97
CA LEU A 163 5.73 -4.35 8.67
C LEU A 163 5.46 -4.17 7.18
N HIS A 164 6.19 -4.85 6.30
CA HIS A 164 5.94 -4.81 4.85
C HIS A 164 4.56 -5.33 4.44
N ALA A 165 3.79 -5.94 5.36
CA ALA A 165 2.38 -6.21 5.15
C ALA A 165 1.58 -4.94 4.78
N ILE A 166 2.04 -3.75 5.18
CA ILE A 166 1.41 -2.47 4.79
C ILE A 166 1.51 -2.17 3.29
N ILE A 167 2.41 -2.82 2.54
CA ILE A 167 2.44 -2.71 1.08
C ILE A 167 1.09 -3.11 0.48
N ALA A 168 0.40 -4.09 1.07
CA ALA A 168 -0.93 -4.49 0.62
C ALA A 168 -1.99 -3.39 0.82
N HIS A 169 -1.84 -2.53 1.85
CA HIS A 169 -2.68 -1.34 2.02
C HIS A 169 -2.43 -0.33 0.92
N GLU A 170 -1.16 -0.05 0.60
CA GLU A 170 -0.81 0.88 -0.49
C GLU A 170 -1.30 0.40 -1.87
N LEU A 171 -1.29 -0.92 -2.10
CA LEU A 171 -1.93 -1.53 -3.29
C LEU A 171 -3.46 -1.44 -3.23
N GLY A 172 -4.02 -1.53 -2.02
CA GLY A 172 -5.43 -1.32 -1.72
C GLY A 172 -5.96 0.01 -2.26
N HIS A 173 -5.17 1.09 -2.22
CA HIS A 173 -5.58 2.37 -2.80
C HIS A 173 -5.96 2.26 -4.29
N ARG A 174 -5.29 1.39 -5.07
CA ARG A 174 -5.61 1.20 -6.50
C ARG A 174 -6.88 0.41 -6.73
N VAL A 175 -7.23 -0.45 -5.78
CA VAL A 175 -8.51 -1.16 -5.78
C VAL A 175 -9.62 -0.20 -5.34
N ALA A 176 -9.34 0.63 -4.33
CA ALA A 176 -10.26 1.65 -3.86
C ALA A 176 -10.55 2.70 -4.94
N ASP A 177 -9.53 3.24 -5.61
CA ASP A 177 -9.67 4.16 -6.74
C ASP A 177 -10.63 3.60 -7.77
N ARG A 178 -10.39 2.36 -8.23
CA ARG A 178 -11.23 1.70 -9.24
C ARG A 178 -12.64 1.40 -8.76
N TYR A 179 -12.81 1.13 -7.47
CA TYR A 179 -14.13 0.96 -6.88
C TYR A 179 -14.90 2.28 -6.88
N LEU A 180 -14.27 3.35 -6.40
CA LEU A 180 -14.88 4.68 -6.28
C LEU A 180 -15.13 5.32 -7.64
N GLU A 181 -14.30 5.04 -8.65
CA GLU A 181 -14.53 5.45 -10.04
C GLU A 181 -15.75 4.77 -10.69
N GLN A 182 -16.22 3.64 -10.15
CA GLN A 182 -17.45 2.98 -10.61
C GLN A 182 -18.71 3.57 -9.96
N GLU A 183 -18.58 4.43 -8.94
CA GLU A 183 -19.74 5.13 -8.40
C GLU A 183 -20.31 6.08 -9.47
N ASP A 184 -21.64 6.08 -9.60
CA ASP A 184 -22.31 7.08 -10.43
C ASP A 184 -22.10 8.46 -9.81
N ARG A 185 -21.24 9.25 -10.46
CA ARG A 185 -20.84 10.58 -9.99
C ARG A 185 -22.04 11.50 -9.83
N GLU A 186 -23.06 11.41 -10.68
CA GLU A 186 -24.26 12.23 -10.57
C GLU A 186 -25.06 11.86 -9.33
N ASN A 187 -25.18 10.55 -9.05
CA ASN A 187 -25.84 10.06 -7.83
C ASN A 187 -25.08 10.45 -6.56
N VAL A 188 -23.74 10.36 -6.55
CA VAL A 188 -22.93 10.79 -5.40
C VAL A 188 -23.07 12.29 -5.16
N VAL A 189 -23.02 13.11 -6.22
CA VAL A 189 -23.23 14.56 -6.14
C VAL A 189 -24.65 14.87 -5.62
N ALA A 190 -25.67 14.19 -6.13
CA ALA A 190 -27.06 14.37 -5.68
C ALA A 190 -27.21 13.97 -4.21
N TYR A 191 -26.61 12.85 -3.81
CA TYR A 191 -26.61 12.37 -2.43
C TYR A 191 -25.94 13.36 -1.47
N VAL A 192 -24.75 13.86 -1.79
CA VAL A 192 -24.06 14.85 -0.95
C VAL A 192 -24.88 16.14 -0.86
N ASN A 193 -25.47 16.61 -1.96
CA ASN A 193 -26.37 17.77 -1.92
C ASN A 193 -27.62 17.52 -1.06
N GLN A 194 -28.15 16.30 -1.05
CA GLN A 194 -29.25 15.92 -0.16
C GLN A 194 -28.83 15.97 1.32
N LEU A 195 -27.61 15.56 1.65
CA LEU A 195 -27.07 15.66 3.03
C LEU A 195 -26.91 17.10 3.50
N ILE A 196 -26.57 18.02 2.58
CA ILE A 196 -26.48 19.46 2.86
C ILE A 196 -27.87 20.03 3.12
N GLY A 197 -28.87 19.62 2.33
CA GLY A 197 -30.25 20.06 2.47
C GLY A 197 -30.54 21.44 1.83
N PRO A 198 -31.76 21.97 2.03
CA PRO A 198 -32.20 23.22 1.43
C PRO A 198 -31.68 24.47 2.15
N ASP A 199 -31.25 24.37 3.40
CA ASP A 199 -30.63 25.47 4.15
C ASP A 199 -29.32 25.02 4.83
N LEU A 200 -28.46 25.99 5.16
CA LEU A 200 -27.18 25.75 5.84
C LEU A 200 -27.27 25.97 7.36
N LYS A 201 -28.47 25.97 7.96
CA LYS A 201 -28.65 26.34 9.38
C LYS A 201 -27.89 25.42 10.33
N TRP A 202 -27.75 24.15 9.96
CA TRP A 202 -27.00 23.16 10.73
C TRP A 202 -25.49 23.42 10.75
N CYS A 203 -24.97 24.25 9.85
CA CYS A 203 -23.54 24.58 9.79
C CYS A 203 -23.11 25.59 10.87
N GLY A 204 -24.06 26.26 11.52
CA GLY A 204 -23.78 27.29 12.53
C GLY A 204 -24.55 28.60 12.27
N SER A 205 -24.60 29.47 13.29
CA SER A 205 -25.32 30.75 13.22
C SER A 205 -24.75 31.71 12.18
N GLU A 206 -23.48 31.55 11.82
CA GLU A 206 -22.82 32.29 10.75
C GLU A 206 -23.35 31.98 9.35
N TYR A 207 -24.08 30.87 9.18
CA TYR A 207 -24.68 30.45 7.90
C TYR A 207 -26.18 30.79 7.78
N GLU A 208 -26.87 31.13 8.88
CA GLU A 208 -28.33 31.26 8.92
C GLU A 208 -28.90 32.41 8.07
N ASN A 209 -28.08 33.41 7.73
CA ASN A 209 -28.52 34.63 7.04
C ASN A 209 -27.54 35.10 5.95
N LEU A 210 -26.82 34.17 5.30
CA LEU A 210 -25.90 34.53 4.23
C LEU A 210 -26.66 35.14 3.04
N PRO A 211 -26.19 36.24 2.44
CA PRO A 211 -26.76 36.74 1.19
C PRO A 211 -26.62 35.69 0.08
N PRO A 212 -27.50 35.65 -0.93
CA PRO A 212 -27.55 34.57 -1.93
C PRO A 212 -26.22 34.24 -2.61
N LEU A 213 -25.39 35.26 -2.90
CA LEU A 213 -24.08 35.07 -3.53
C LEU A 213 -23.08 34.34 -2.60
N PHE A 214 -23.13 34.62 -1.30
CA PHE A 214 -22.28 33.97 -0.30
C PHE A 214 -22.81 32.58 0.07
N GLU A 215 -24.13 32.38 0.03
CA GLU A 215 -24.75 31.07 0.26
C GLU A 215 -24.26 30.04 -0.76
N LEU A 216 -24.18 30.41 -2.04
CA LEU A 216 -23.66 29.51 -3.09
C LEU A 216 -22.21 29.08 -2.83
N SER A 217 -21.35 30.04 -2.45
CA SER A 217 -19.94 29.76 -2.14
C SER A 217 -19.80 28.89 -0.89
N ALA A 218 -20.59 29.18 0.16
CA ALA A 218 -20.63 28.39 1.38
C ALA A 218 -21.12 26.96 1.09
N ARG A 219 -22.20 26.79 0.32
CA ARG A 219 -22.71 25.48 -0.12
C ARG A 219 -21.64 24.69 -0.86
N GLN A 220 -20.94 25.32 -1.81
CA GLN A 220 -19.85 24.65 -2.52
C GLN A 220 -18.73 24.22 -1.59
N ARG A 221 -18.39 25.03 -0.58
CA ARG A 221 -17.38 24.69 0.41
C ARG A 221 -17.81 23.50 1.28
N VAL A 222 -19.03 23.53 1.79
CA VAL A 222 -19.62 22.42 2.58
C VAL A 222 -19.67 21.14 1.76
N PHE A 223 -20.08 21.24 0.49
CA PHE A 223 -20.04 20.11 -0.45
C PHE A 223 -18.64 19.52 -0.56
N GLN A 224 -17.61 20.34 -0.77
CA GLN A 224 -16.24 19.85 -0.89
C GLN A 224 -15.76 19.13 0.38
N ILE A 225 -16.07 19.68 1.56
CA ILE A 225 -15.70 19.05 2.84
C ILE A 225 -16.36 17.67 2.97
N ILE A 226 -17.69 17.59 2.80
CA ILE A 226 -18.42 16.32 2.95
C ILE A 226 -17.95 15.31 1.91
N TYR A 227 -17.81 15.73 0.65
CA TYR A 227 -17.38 14.86 -0.44
C TYR A 227 -15.96 14.34 -0.22
N GLN A 228 -15.01 15.21 0.15
CA GLN A 228 -13.62 14.81 0.37
C GLN A 228 -13.48 13.91 1.60
N ALA A 229 -14.16 14.23 2.71
CA ALA A 229 -14.14 13.39 3.90
C ALA A 229 -14.72 11.99 3.63
N ARG A 230 -15.85 11.90 2.92
CA ARG A 230 -16.44 10.62 2.51
C ARG A 230 -15.48 9.84 1.63
N TYR A 231 -14.93 10.48 0.59
CA TYR A 231 -14.04 9.85 -0.36
C TYR A 231 -12.79 9.29 0.34
N ARG A 232 -12.12 10.10 1.16
CA ARG A 232 -10.91 9.69 1.90
C ARG A 232 -11.21 8.60 2.93
N ALA A 233 -12.34 8.66 3.62
CA ALA A 233 -12.76 7.59 4.52
C ALA A 233 -12.94 6.26 3.78
N LEU A 234 -13.66 6.26 2.64
CA LEU A 234 -13.85 5.06 1.84
C LEU A 234 -12.53 4.55 1.25
N GLU A 235 -11.70 5.44 0.72
CA GLU A 235 -10.40 5.09 0.13
C GLU A 235 -9.52 4.33 1.13
N GLU A 236 -9.34 4.85 2.34
CA GLU A 236 -8.50 4.23 3.37
C GLU A 236 -9.10 2.92 3.89
N LEU A 237 -10.41 2.89 4.15
CA LEU A 237 -11.08 1.70 4.71
C LEU A 237 -11.16 0.56 3.70
N ILE A 238 -11.37 0.86 2.42
CA ILE A 238 -11.28 -0.13 1.33
C ILE A 238 -9.83 -0.62 1.19
N SER A 239 -8.84 0.25 1.38
CA SER A 239 -7.44 -0.13 1.30
C SER A 239 -7.01 -1.05 2.44
N ASP A 240 -7.44 -0.76 3.68
CA ASP A 240 -7.26 -1.64 4.84
C ASP A 240 -7.91 -3.00 4.62
N ALA A 241 -9.13 -2.96 4.10
CA ALA A 241 -9.89 -4.12 3.71
C ALA A 241 -9.12 -5.01 2.72
N VAL A 242 -8.60 -4.44 1.64
CA VAL A 242 -7.77 -5.17 0.67
C VAL A 242 -6.53 -5.75 1.34
N ALA A 243 -5.85 -4.98 2.19
CA ALA A 243 -4.68 -5.47 2.92
C ALA A 243 -5.02 -6.70 3.78
N PHE A 244 -6.13 -6.64 4.52
CA PHE A 244 -6.61 -7.75 5.34
C PHE A 244 -7.05 -8.94 4.50
N TYR A 245 -7.70 -8.72 3.36
CA TYR A 245 -8.08 -9.79 2.44
C TYR A 245 -6.85 -10.53 1.88
N LEU A 246 -5.78 -9.79 1.57
CA LEU A 246 -4.56 -10.33 0.97
C LEU A 246 -3.62 -10.96 2.00
N LEU A 247 -3.53 -10.45 3.23
CA LEU A 247 -2.52 -10.86 4.23
C LEU A 247 -3.10 -11.26 5.60
N GLY A 248 -4.41 -11.20 5.77
CA GLY A 248 -5.11 -11.55 7.00
C GLY A 248 -4.65 -10.74 8.20
N ILE A 249 -4.44 -11.45 9.32
CA ILE A 249 -4.07 -10.86 10.60
C ILE A 249 -2.73 -10.10 10.58
N SER A 250 -1.83 -10.43 9.65
CA SER A 250 -0.57 -9.70 9.47
C SER A 250 -0.80 -8.23 9.10
N ALA A 251 -1.84 -7.94 8.32
CA ALA A 251 -2.20 -6.57 7.96
C ALA A 251 -2.73 -5.79 9.19
N LEU A 252 -3.57 -6.43 10.02
CA LEU A 252 -4.07 -5.81 11.26
C LEU A 252 -2.92 -5.44 12.21
N PHE A 253 -1.96 -6.34 12.43
CA PHE A 253 -0.83 -6.06 13.31
C PHE A 253 0.14 -5.01 12.75
N ALA A 254 0.39 -5.02 11.44
CA ALA A 254 1.18 -3.98 10.79
C ALA A 254 0.51 -2.60 10.89
N LEU A 255 -0.82 -2.55 10.69
CA LEU A 255 -1.59 -1.31 10.80
C LEU A 255 -1.57 -0.77 12.23
N GLU A 256 -1.70 -1.64 13.24
CA GLU A 256 -1.60 -1.23 14.64
C GLU A 256 -0.21 -0.69 14.99
N ASP A 257 0.86 -1.36 14.59
CA ASP A 257 2.23 -0.89 14.83
C ASP A 257 2.41 0.55 14.27
N ILE A 258 1.85 0.85 13.10
CA ILE A 258 1.85 2.21 12.51
C ILE A 258 0.98 3.18 13.32
N ALA A 259 -0.26 2.78 13.63
CA ALA A 259 -1.22 3.59 14.37
C ALA A 259 -0.72 3.96 15.77
N SER A 260 0.13 3.13 16.39
CA SER A 260 0.68 3.33 17.73
C SER A 260 1.49 4.64 17.88
N THR A 261 1.95 5.20 16.77
CA THR A 261 2.71 6.46 16.72
C THR A 261 1.84 7.70 16.46
N SER A 262 0.52 7.50 16.30
CA SER A 262 -0.43 8.52 15.87
C SER A 262 -1.52 8.80 16.91
N VAL A 263 -2.26 9.89 16.72
CA VAL A 263 -3.47 10.18 17.51
C VAL A 263 -4.60 9.27 17.02
N LEU A 264 -5.12 8.43 17.91
CA LEU A 264 -6.12 7.41 17.54
C LEU A 264 -7.45 8.01 17.07
N ASP A 265 -7.85 9.14 17.65
CA ASP A 265 -9.17 9.74 17.50
C ASP A 265 -9.10 11.12 16.84
N ALA A 266 -8.14 11.33 15.94
CA ALA A 266 -7.99 12.60 15.24
C ALA A 266 -9.24 12.89 14.39
N LEU A 267 -9.83 14.09 14.55
CA LEU A 267 -10.92 14.55 13.70
C LEU A 267 -10.48 14.58 12.22
N PRO A 268 -11.20 13.96 11.28
CA PRO A 268 -10.93 14.10 9.85
C PRO A 268 -11.15 15.55 9.41
N ASP A 269 -10.10 16.28 9.07
CA ASP A 269 -10.18 17.67 8.65
C ASP A 269 -9.09 18.03 7.63
N GLU A 270 -9.04 19.29 7.19
CA GLU A 270 -8.05 19.70 6.19
C GLU A 270 -6.60 19.59 6.66
N SER A 271 -6.35 19.67 7.97
CA SER A 271 -5.00 19.60 8.52
C SER A 271 -4.39 18.21 8.37
N ASN A 272 -5.23 17.16 8.36
CA ASN A 272 -4.82 15.78 8.14
C ASN A 272 -5.33 15.21 6.80
N GLN A 273 -5.82 16.06 5.89
CA GLN A 273 -6.36 15.65 4.59
C GLN A 273 -7.54 14.66 4.72
N PHE A 274 -8.39 14.90 5.72
CA PHE A 274 -9.58 14.12 6.06
C PHE A 274 -9.28 12.64 6.31
N TYR A 275 -8.13 12.35 6.92
CA TYR A 275 -7.76 10.99 7.26
C TYR A 275 -8.70 10.42 8.32
N PRO A 276 -9.24 9.20 8.14
CA PRO A 276 -10.10 8.58 9.14
C PRO A 276 -9.34 8.30 10.44
N PRO A 277 -10.02 8.36 11.60
CA PRO A 277 -9.38 8.04 12.88
C PRO A 277 -8.84 6.61 12.87
N TRP A 278 -7.63 6.41 13.39
CA TRP A 278 -7.01 5.08 13.45
C TRP A 278 -7.85 4.07 14.24
N ARG A 279 -8.50 4.51 15.32
CA ARG A 279 -9.40 3.63 16.07
C ARG A 279 -10.57 3.14 15.22
N TYR A 280 -11.16 4.02 14.42
CA TYR A 280 -12.25 3.66 13.50
C TYR A 280 -11.81 2.59 12.50
N ARG A 281 -10.59 2.73 11.95
CA ARG A 281 -10.00 1.77 11.01
C ARG A 281 -9.73 0.41 11.65
N ILE A 282 -9.10 0.39 12.82
CA ILE A 282 -8.85 -0.83 13.60
C ILE A 282 -10.18 -1.53 13.92
N ARG A 283 -11.21 -0.77 14.32
CA ARG A 283 -12.56 -1.27 14.56
C ARG A 283 -13.15 -1.98 13.33
N GLN A 284 -12.99 -1.42 12.13
CA GLN A 284 -13.46 -2.06 10.89
C GLN A 284 -12.70 -3.38 10.62
N LEU A 285 -11.38 -3.40 10.78
CA LEU A 285 -10.59 -4.62 10.61
C LEU A 285 -10.91 -5.70 11.64
N LEU A 286 -11.22 -5.33 12.88
CA LEU A 286 -11.66 -6.28 13.90
C LEU A 286 -13.03 -6.89 13.57
N ALA A 287 -13.96 -6.09 13.03
CA ALA A 287 -15.25 -6.62 12.57
C ALA A 287 -15.07 -7.67 11.45
N TRP A 288 -14.09 -7.46 10.58
CA TRP A 288 -13.72 -8.41 9.55
C TRP A 288 -13.03 -9.65 10.09
N LEU A 289 -12.11 -9.49 11.04
CA LEU A 289 -11.47 -10.59 11.75
C LEU A 289 -12.50 -11.51 12.42
N ASP A 290 -13.55 -10.92 13.00
CA ASP A 290 -14.66 -11.66 13.61
C ASP A 290 -15.54 -12.35 12.55
N LYS A 291 -15.84 -11.67 11.43
CA LYS A 291 -16.59 -12.25 10.31
C LYS A 291 -15.89 -13.46 9.69
N GLU A 292 -14.57 -13.43 9.58
CA GLU A 292 -13.75 -14.52 9.04
C GLU A 292 -13.44 -15.61 10.09
N GLU A 293 -13.97 -15.47 11.32
CA GLU A 293 -13.77 -16.39 12.45
C GLU A 293 -12.30 -16.70 12.77
N LEU A 294 -11.38 -15.75 12.51
CA LEU A 294 -9.94 -16.01 12.67
C LEU A 294 -9.55 -16.24 14.14
N VAL A 295 -10.28 -15.64 15.11
CA VAL A 295 -10.05 -15.92 16.54
C VAL A 295 -10.26 -17.39 16.85
N THR A 296 -11.34 -17.98 16.34
CA THR A 296 -11.68 -19.40 16.56
C THR A 296 -10.58 -20.31 16.02
N LEU A 297 -10.04 -19.98 14.84
CA LEU A 297 -8.91 -20.70 14.27
C LEU A 297 -7.66 -20.60 15.14
N ILE A 298 -7.34 -19.39 15.61
CA ILE A 298 -6.17 -19.18 16.46
C ILE A 298 -6.28 -19.99 17.76
N VAL A 299 -7.48 -20.09 18.34
CA VAL A 299 -7.74 -20.95 19.50
C VAL A 299 -7.44 -22.42 19.18
N GLY A 300 -7.77 -22.87 17.96
CA GLY A 300 -7.52 -24.24 17.49
C GLY A 300 -6.09 -24.55 17.08
N ILE A 301 -5.16 -23.59 17.09
CA ILE A 301 -3.74 -23.85 16.76
C ILE A 301 -3.12 -24.66 17.89
N ASP A 302 -2.90 -25.94 17.67
CA ASP A 302 -2.26 -26.84 18.63
C ASP A 302 -0.78 -27.09 18.29
N GLY A 303 -0.01 -27.50 19.31
CA GLY A 303 1.40 -27.82 19.18
C GLY A 303 2.11 -27.90 20.54
N ALA A 304 3.36 -28.37 20.53
CA ALA A 304 4.20 -28.40 21.72
C ALA A 304 4.64 -26.99 22.17
N ALA A 305 5.20 -26.86 23.38
CA ALA A 305 5.79 -25.60 23.82
C ALA A 305 6.81 -25.09 22.79
N PRO A 306 6.80 -23.78 22.42
CA PRO A 306 6.08 -22.67 23.08
C PRO A 306 4.70 -22.31 22.50
N ILE A 307 4.12 -23.13 21.63
CA ILE A 307 2.90 -22.76 20.86
C ILE A 307 1.72 -22.33 21.73
N PRO A 308 1.38 -23.01 22.86
CA PRO A 308 0.29 -22.55 23.72
C PRO A 308 0.49 -21.13 24.27
N ASP A 309 1.74 -20.75 24.58
CA ASP A 309 2.08 -19.41 25.07
C ASP A 309 2.01 -18.36 23.95
N ILE A 310 2.46 -18.72 22.75
CA ILE A 310 2.32 -17.88 21.55
C ILE A 310 0.85 -17.59 21.27
N ARG A 311 0.03 -18.65 21.21
CA ARG A 311 -1.43 -18.56 21.01
C ARG A 311 -2.06 -17.64 22.06
N LYS A 312 -1.73 -17.84 23.33
CA LYS A 312 -2.23 -17.01 24.44
C LYS A 312 -1.85 -15.54 24.27
N ALA A 313 -0.61 -15.24 23.88
CA ALA A 313 -0.15 -13.87 23.67
C ALA A 313 -0.85 -13.19 22.48
N VAL A 314 -1.03 -13.91 21.37
CA VAL A 314 -1.76 -13.42 20.19
C VAL A 314 -3.21 -13.11 20.54
N LEU A 315 -3.91 -14.04 21.20
CA LEU A 315 -5.30 -13.82 21.65
C LEU A 315 -5.40 -12.63 22.61
N LYS A 316 -4.43 -12.46 23.52
CA LYS A 316 -4.36 -11.29 24.40
C LYS A 316 -4.15 -9.99 23.63
N ARG A 317 -3.31 -9.97 22.58
CA ARG A 317 -3.13 -8.79 21.72
C ARG A 317 -4.43 -8.46 20.99
N ILE A 318 -5.13 -9.47 20.44
CA ILE A 318 -6.43 -9.26 19.79
C ILE A 318 -7.45 -8.69 20.79
N GLU A 319 -7.56 -9.23 22.01
CA GLU A 319 -8.47 -8.68 23.01
C GLU A 319 -8.11 -7.25 23.39
N HIS A 320 -6.82 -6.92 23.50
CA HIS A 320 -6.39 -5.53 23.71
C HIS A 320 -6.83 -4.60 22.57
N LEU A 321 -6.75 -5.04 21.32
CA LEU A 321 -7.25 -4.26 20.18
C LEU A 321 -8.78 -4.13 20.23
N LYS A 322 -9.49 -5.17 20.64
CA LYS A 322 -10.95 -5.11 20.87
C LYS A 322 -11.28 -4.12 21.98
N ASP A 323 -10.54 -4.12 23.09
CA ASP A 323 -10.69 -3.14 24.18
C ASP A 323 -10.43 -1.71 23.69
N LEU A 324 -9.37 -1.51 22.92
CA LEU A 324 -9.06 -0.22 22.29
C LEU A 324 -10.20 0.24 21.37
N ALA A 325 -10.77 -0.67 20.58
CA ALA A 325 -11.87 -0.37 19.66
C ALA A 325 -13.26 -0.31 20.34
N ARG A 326 -13.40 -0.67 21.62
CA ARG A 326 -14.64 -0.50 22.40
C ARG A 326 -14.86 0.94 22.83
N ASP A 327 -13.81 1.75 22.90
CA ASP A 327 -13.93 3.17 23.20
C ASP A 327 -14.43 3.94 21.97
N ASP A 328 -15.60 4.55 22.09
CA ASP A 328 -16.30 5.26 21.01
C ASP A 328 -15.91 6.73 20.85
N SER A 329 -14.81 7.22 21.44
CA SER A 329 -14.41 8.63 21.27
C SER A 329 -14.12 9.02 19.82
N ASP A 330 -13.66 8.09 18.96
CA ASP A 330 -13.54 8.32 17.52
C ASP A 330 -14.91 8.59 16.86
N LEU A 331 -15.92 7.81 17.24
CA LEU A 331 -17.30 7.98 16.78
C LEU A 331 -17.92 9.26 17.37
N ALA A 332 -17.64 9.57 18.63
CA ALA A 332 -18.12 10.80 19.27
C ALA A 332 -17.58 12.03 18.53
N ILE A 333 -16.28 12.09 18.23
CA ILE A 333 -15.66 13.18 17.49
C ILE A 333 -16.23 13.31 16.07
N ILE A 334 -16.49 12.19 15.38
CA ILE A 334 -17.18 12.17 14.09
C ILE A 334 -18.59 12.75 14.22
N ASN A 335 -19.35 12.33 15.23
CA ASN A 335 -20.76 12.71 15.43
C ASN A 335 -20.93 14.16 15.93
N GLU A 336 -19.99 14.67 16.72
CA GLU A 336 -19.98 16.04 17.21
C GLU A 336 -19.74 17.06 16.09
N ASN A 337 -18.99 16.68 15.05
CA ASN A 337 -18.78 17.51 13.88
C ASN A 337 -19.84 17.23 12.80
N GLY A 338 -20.80 18.16 12.64
CA GLY A 338 -21.91 17.99 11.70
C GLY A 338 -21.52 17.77 10.24
N PHE A 339 -20.34 18.22 9.80
CA PHE A 339 -19.83 17.97 8.45
C PHE A 339 -19.34 16.53 8.30
N ILE A 340 -18.55 16.06 9.28
CA ILE A 340 -17.95 14.73 9.25
C ILE A 340 -18.99 13.65 9.53
N GLU A 341 -19.94 13.87 10.45
CA GLU A 341 -21.09 12.98 10.67
C GLU A 341 -21.82 12.67 9.35
N ARG A 342 -22.10 13.72 8.56
CA ARG A 342 -22.75 13.56 7.25
C ARG A 342 -21.88 12.79 6.26
N ALA A 343 -20.59 13.09 6.21
CA ALA A 343 -19.65 12.40 5.34
C ALA A 343 -19.54 10.90 5.65
N TYR A 344 -19.70 10.52 6.91
CA TYR A 344 -19.59 9.12 7.37
C TYR A 344 -20.92 8.36 7.36
N ARG A 345 -22.04 9.03 7.06
CA ARG A 345 -23.39 8.45 7.19
C ARG A 345 -23.62 7.23 6.30
N ASP A 346 -23.12 7.22 5.07
CA ASP A 346 -23.25 6.09 4.15
C ASP A 346 -22.04 5.16 4.09
N VAL A 347 -20.91 5.54 4.70
CA VAL A 347 -19.67 4.75 4.69
C VAL A 347 -19.91 3.29 5.08
N PRO A 348 -20.61 2.95 6.20
CA PRO A 348 -20.90 1.55 6.55
C PRO A 348 -21.67 0.80 5.47
N SER A 349 -22.60 1.47 4.78
CA SER A 349 -23.42 0.85 3.73
C SER A 349 -22.63 0.53 2.46
N VAL A 350 -21.63 1.36 2.15
CA VAL A 350 -20.70 1.11 1.04
C VAL A 350 -19.76 -0.04 1.43
N LEU A 351 -19.18 0.00 2.64
CA LEU A 351 -18.29 -1.05 3.13
C LEU A 351 -18.94 -2.45 3.16
N ALA A 352 -20.22 -2.53 3.51
CA ALA A 352 -20.97 -3.78 3.51
C ALA A 352 -21.06 -4.47 2.13
N LYS A 353 -20.90 -3.72 1.03
CA LYS A 353 -20.92 -4.24 -0.35
C LYS A 353 -19.53 -4.69 -0.84
N MET A 354 -18.47 -4.37 -0.10
CA MET A 354 -17.10 -4.63 -0.53
C MET A 354 -16.73 -6.10 -0.70
N PRO A 355 -17.18 -7.03 0.16
CA PRO A 355 -16.82 -8.44 0.01
C PRO A 355 -17.12 -9.00 -1.39
N LEU A 356 -18.29 -8.66 -1.95
CA LEU A 356 -18.68 -9.07 -3.31
C LEU A 356 -17.75 -8.48 -4.38
N PHE A 357 -17.32 -7.23 -4.19
CA PHE A 357 -16.37 -6.59 -5.08
C PHE A 357 -15.01 -7.29 -5.03
N PHE A 358 -14.49 -7.55 -3.84
CA PHE A 358 -13.22 -8.26 -3.66
C PHE A 358 -13.27 -9.68 -4.22
N GLU A 359 -14.34 -10.43 -3.98
CA GLU A 359 -14.53 -11.76 -4.56
C GLU A 359 -14.48 -11.73 -6.09
N SER A 360 -15.02 -10.68 -6.72
CA SER A 360 -15.00 -10.55 -8.18
C SER A 360 -13.65 -10.12 -8.76
N LYS A 361 -12.87 -9.31 -8.02
CA LYS A 361 -11.63 -8.70 -8.51
C LYS A 361 -10.36 -9.42 -8.07
N LEU A 362 -10.40 -10.04 -6.89
CA LEU A 362 -9.30 -10.71 -6.22
C LEU A 362 -9.59 -12.21 -6.03
N SER A 363 -10.48 -12.77 -6.85
CA SER A 363 -10.90 -14.17 -6.76
C SER A 363 -9.70 -15.12 -6.76
N GLY A 364 -9.67 -16.03 -5.78
CA GLY A 364 -8.58 -17.01 -5.61
C GLY A 364 -7.29 -16.44 -5.03
N GLN A 365 -7.23 -15.14 -4.73
CA GLN A 365 -6.06 -14.48 -4.16
C GLN A 365 -6.19 -14.20 -2.67
N GLN A 366 -7.34 -14.51 -2.06
CA GLN A 366 -7.55 -14.39 -0.62
C GLN A 366 -6.54 -15.21 0.17
N TYR A 367 -6.04 -14.65 1.27
CA TYR A 367 -5.37 -15.46 2.28
C TYR A 367 -6.42 -16.30 3.00
N SER A 368 -6.51 -17.57 2.62
CA SER A 368 -7.65 -18.40 2.99
C SER A 368 -7.60 -18.87 4.44
N ARG A 369 -8.79 -19.02 5.02
CA ARG A 369 -9.01 -19.64 6.34
C ARG A 369 -8.29 -20.99 6.47
N ALA A 370 -8.44 -21.83 5.46
CA ALA A 370 -7.88 -23.18 5.42
C ALA A 370 -6.34 -23.17 5.39
N THR A 371 -5.74 -22.18 4.72
CA THR A 371 -4.29 -21.99 4.70
C THR A 371 -3.77 -21.69 6.09
N LEU A 372 -4.39 -20.74 6.82
CA LEU A 372 -4.01 -20.42 8.19
C LEU A 372 -4.10 -21.64 9.12
N GLU A 373 -5.22 -22.37 9.05
CA GLU A 373 -5.52 -23.53 9.89
C GLU A 373 -4.50 -24.66 9.72
N THR A 374 -4.08 -24.92 8.49
CA THR A 374 -3.23 -26.07 8.16
C THR A 374 -1.73 -25.79 8.30
N GLU A 375 -1.30 -24.54 8.12
CA GLU A 375 0.13 -24.19 8.04
C GLU A 375 0.70 -23.64 9.35
N ILE A 376 -0.01 -22.73 10.04
CA ILE A 376 0.62 -21.88 11.07
C ILE A 376 1.23 -22.68 12.23
N GLY A 377 0.57 -23.71 12.74
CA GLY A 377 1.10 -24.51 13.84
C GLY A 377 2.49 -25.06 13.51
N GLN A 378 2.65 -25.66 12.33
CA GLN A 378 3.91 -26.23 11.85
C GLN A 378 4.98 -25.16 11.63
N LEU A 379 4.60 -23.99 11.12
CA LEU A 379 5.52 -22.87 10.91
C LEU A 379 6.02 -22.29 12.24
N LEU A 380 5.17 -22.25 13.26
CA LEU A 380 5.57 -21.86 14.62
C LEU A 380 6.53 -22.88 15.25
N GLU A 381 6.33 -24.18 15.03
CA GLU A 381 7.27 -25.22 15.48
C GLU A 381 8.66 -24.99 14.89
N ARG A 382 8.76 -24.70 13.59
CA ARG A 382 10.04 -24.42 12.93
C ARG A 382 10.72 -23.18 13.49
N LEU A 383 9.97 -22.09 13.63
CA LEU A 383 10.49 -20.88 14.26
C LEU A 383 10.99 -21.19 15.66
N SER A 384 10.27 -21.98 16.47
CA SER A 384 10.68 -22.29 17.84
C SER A 384 12.07 -22.90 17.99
N VAL A 385 12.58 -23.59 16.96
CA VAL A 385 13.94 -24.17 16.93
C VAL A 385 14.93 -23.32 16.13
N GLY A 386 14.55 -22.10 15.75
CA GLY A 386 15.39 -21.15 15.01
C GLY A 386 15.53 -21.47 13.52
N ILE A 387 14.57 -22.20 12.94
CA ILE A 387 14.53 -22.58 11.52
C ILE A 387 13.53 -21.65 10.78
N PRO A 388 13.80 -21.26 9.52
CA PRO A 388 12.84 -20.49 8.72
C PRO A 388 11.46 -21.17 8.62
N PRO A 389 10.35 -20.42 8.67
CA PRO A 389 8.99 -20.96 8.49
C PRO A 389 8.66 -21.16 7.00
N ASP A 390 9.37 -22.05 6.31
CA ASP A 390 9.31 -22.24 4.85
C ASP A 390 8.82 -23.62 4.38
N GLU A 391 8.27 -24.43 5.28
CA GLU A 391 7.96 -25.82 4.98
C GLU A 391 6.82 -26.33 5.86
N VAL A 392 5.84 -26.97 5.23
CA VAL A 392 4.76 -27.69 5.91
C VAL A 392 4.77 -29.15 5.48
N LYS A 393 4.59 -30.05 6.46
CA LYS A 393 4.49 -31.49 6.22
C LYS A 393 3.07 -31.79 5.72
N THR A 394 3.00 -32.49 4.60
CA THR A 394 1.76 -33.14 4.14
C THR A 394 1.93 -34.66 4.16
N ALA A 395 0.83 -35.40 3.99
CA ALA A 395 0.83 -36.86 4.05
C ALA A 395 1.78 -37.54 3.03
N SER A 396 2.13 -36.84 1.94
CA SER A 396 2.89 -37.40 0.82
C SER A 396 4.15 -36.65 0.45
N SER A 397 4.34 -35.40 0.90
CA SER A 397 5.49 -34.57 0.52
C SER A 397 5.68 -33.35 1.43
N LEU A 398 6.85 -32.74 1.32
CA LEU A 398 7.10 -31.40 1.83
C LEU A 398 6.62 -30.40 0.78
N ASN A 399 5.66 -29.56 1.16
CA ASN A 399 5.13 -28.54 0.25
C ASN A 399 5.57 -27.15 0.75
N PRO A 400 5.93 -26.23 -0.16
CA PRO A 400 6.15 -24.85 0.22
C PRO A 400 4.81 -24.27 0.74
N PRO A 401 4.77 -23.68 1.94
CA PRO A 401 3.58 -23.01 2.45
C PRO A 401 3.28 -21.74 1.65
N ASP A 402 2.15 -21.11 1.96
CA ASP A 402 1.92 -19.74 1.54
C ASP A 402 2.90 -18.78 2.26
N PHE A 403 3.56 -17.88 1.53
CA PHE A 403 4.49 -16.91 2.12
C PHE A 403 3.79 -16.00 3.15
N ARG A 404 2.48 -15.80 3.01
CA ARG A 404 1.66 -15.03 3.93
C ARG A 404 1.54 -15.70 5.29
N SER A 405 1.52 -17.04 5.32
CA SER A 405 1.59 -17.83 6.55
C SER A 405 2.93 -17.66 7.24
N ALA A 406 4.03 -17.57 6.51
CA ALA A 406 5.36 -17.31 7.07
C ALA A 406 5.41 -15.93 7.76
N ILE A 407 4.82 -14.90 7.15
CA ILE A 407 4.70 -13.56 7.76
C ILE A 407 3.82 -13.61 9.02
N ALA A 408 2.66 -14.29 8.96
CA ALA A 408 1.76 -14.44 10.11
C ALA A 408 2.43 -15.19 11.28
N ALA A 409 3.17 -16.27 11.00
CA ALA A 409 3.94 -17.00 12.00
C ALA A 409 5.01 -16.11 12.66
N GLY A 410 5.71 -15.28 11.87
CA GLY A 410 6.64 -14.30 12.40
C GLY A 410 5.99 -13.26 13.33
N TRP A 411 4.81 -12.75 12.94
CA TRP A 411 4.02 -11.85 13.78
C TRP A 411 3.57 -12.49 15.09
N PHE A 412 3.15 -13.75 15.06
CA PHE A 412 2.72 -14.49 16.25
C PHE A 412 3.88 -14.64 17.22
N TYR A 413 5.05 -15.01 16.71
CA TYR A 413 6.27 -15.15 17.50
C TYR A 413 6.73 -13.81 18.11
N ARG A 414 6.73 -12.74 17.30
CA ARG A 414 7.05 -11.37 17.77
C ARG A 414 6.09 -10.88 18.84
N THR A 415 4.80 -11.15 18.68
CA THR A 415 3.76 -10.79 19.65
C THR A 415 3.98 -11.49 20.99
N ALA A 416 4.40 -12.76 20.96
CA ALA A 416 4.67 -13.54 22.16
C ALA A 416 5.91 -13.07 22.93
N ARG A 417 6.84 -12.36 22.27
CA ARG A 417 8.14 -11.95 22.83
C ARG A 417 8.88 -13.11 23.49
N ILE A 418 8.91 -14.25 22.80
CA ILE A 418 9.59 -15.48 23.24
C ILE A 418 10.97 -15.55 22.58
N SER A 419 12.00 -15.99 23.31
CA SER A 419 13.36 -16.14 22.78
C SER A 419 13.42 -17.04 21.54
N LEU A 420 14.44 -16.83 20.70
CA LEU A 420 14.62 -17.55 19.44
C LEU A 420 16.09 -18.02 19.28
N PRO A 421 16.39 -19.34 19.28
CA PRO A 421 15.46 -20.45 19.51
C PRO A 421 14.85 -20.39 20.91
N PHE A 422 13.71 -21.08 21.09
CA PHE A 422 12.98 -21.08 22.34
C PHE A 422 13.81 -21.64 23.48
N ASP A 423 13.99 -20.83 24.50
CA ASP A 423 14.58 -21.18 25.78
C ASP A 423 13.84 -20.43 26.89
N GLN A 424 13.26 -21.19 27.84
CA GLN A 424 12.50 -20.64 28.98
C GLN A 424 13.33 -19.71 29.87
N GLY A 425 14.66 -19.82 29.85
CA GLY A 425 15.58 -18.97 30.64
C GLY A 425 15.96 -17.66 29.98
N ILE A 426 15.70 -17.48 28.67
CA ILE A 426 16.17 -16.33 27.90
C ILE A 426 15.05 -15.29 27.77
N LYS A 427 15.35 -14.05 28.18
CA LYS A 427 14.44 -12.91 28.00
C LYS A 427 14.48 -12.39 26.56
N TRP A 428 13.38 -11.80 26.13
CA TRP A 428 13.30 -11.10 24.86
C TRP A 428 14.28 -9.91 24.79
N HIS A 429 14.84 -9.70 23.61
CA HIS A 429 15.82 -8.67 23.26
C HIS A 429 15.59 -8.24 21.81
N LEU A 430 16.04 -7.04 21.43
CA LEU A 430 15.87 -6.50 20.08
C LEU A 430 16.48 -7.40 19.00
N ASP A 431 17.58 -8.10 19.31
CA ASP A 431 18.21 -9.06 18.39
C ASP A 431 17.27 -10.21 17.99
N HIS A 432 16.26 -10.52 18.82
CA HIS A 432 15.23 -11.50 18.48
C HIS A 432 14.26 -10.98 17.41
N ASP A 433 13.89 -9.69 17.45
CA ASP A 433 13.10 -9.06 16.38
C ASP A 433 13.87 -9.16 15.05
N GLU A 434 15.15 -8.80 15.04
CA GLU A 434 16.00 -8.91 13.85
C GLU A 434 16.15 -10.36 13.37
N ARG A 435 16.21 -11.33 14.29
CA ARG A 435 16.34 -12.74 13.95
C ARG A 435 15.05 -13.30 13.34
N ILE A 436 13.88 -12.96 13.88
CA ILE A 436 12.59 -13.34 13.29
C ILE A 436 12.49 -12.78 11.89
N ASN A 437 12.76 -11.48 11.72
CA ASN A 437 12.68 -10.85 10.42
C ASN A 437 13.60 -11.52 9.39
N ARG A 438 14.84 -11.84 9.77
CA ARG A 438 15.78 -12.57 8.91
C ARG A 438 15.27 -13.97 8.54
N LEU A 439 14.71 -14.71 9.49
CA LEU A 439 14.18 -16.05 9.24
C LEU A 439 12.94 -16.02 8.35
N VAL A 440 12.05 -15.04 8.54
CA VAL A 440 10.86 -14.84 7.69
C VAL A 440 11.27 -14.42 6.28
N LEU A 441 12.22 -13.48 6.11
CA LEU A 441 12.75 -13.11 4.79
C LEU A 441 13.35 -14.30 4.06
N LYS A 442 14.15 -15.11 4.76
CA LYS A 442 14.71 -16.33 4.20
C LYS A 442 13.62 -17.32 3.82
N ALA A 443 12.58 -17.43 4.64
CA ALA A 443 11.48 -18.34 4.34
C ALA A 443 10.72 -17.94 3.08
N ILE A 444 10.42 -16.64 2.94
CA ILE A 444 9.77 -16.09 1.76
C ILE A 444 10.60 -16.40 0.49
N GLU A 445 11.92 -16.19 0.54
CA GLU A 445 12.82 -16.54 -0.56
C GLU A 445 12.78 -18.04 -0.90
N THR A 446 12.90 -18.90 0.11
CA THR A 446 12.85 -20.37 -0.09
C THR A 446 11.51 -20.80 -0.71
N ILE A 447 10.39 -20.26 -0.21
CA ILE A 447 9.04 -20.59 -0.69
C ILE A 447 8.90 -20.31 -2.19
N GLU A 448 9.33 -19.13 -2.64
CA GLU A 448 9.24 -18.77 -4.06
C GLU A 448 10.19 -19.62 -4.92
N LEU A 449 11.42 -19.87 -4.47
CA LEU A 449 12.35 -20.76 -5.18
C LEU A 449 11.80 -22.19 -5.32
N LEU A 450 11.13 -22.71 -4.30
CA LEU A 450 10.51 -24.03 -4.34
C LEU A 450 9.31 -24.09 -5.29
N LYS A 451 8.52 -23.02 -5.38
CA LYS A 451 7.42 -22.90 -6.36
C LYS A 451 7.97 -22.89 -7.79
N ASP A 452 8.98 -22.08 -8.06
CA ASP A 452 9.63 -21.99 -9.37
C ASP A 452 10.23 -23.33 -9.79
N TYR A 453 10.95 -23.99 -8.87
CA TYR A 453 11.51 -25.31 -9.11
C TYR A 453 10.43 -26.35 -9.41
N SER A 454 9.32 -26.34 -8.65
CA SER A 454 8.20 -27.24 -8.87
C SER A 454 7.55 -27.03 -10.24
N ALA A 455 7.29 -25.78 -10.63
CA ALA A 455 6.76 -25.43 -11.94
C ALA A 455 7.70 -25.88 -13.07
N TRP A 456 9.00 -25.60 -12.95
CA TRP A 456 10.01 -26.04 -13.91
C TRP A 456 10.04 -27.58 -14.04
N SER A 457 9.99 -28.30 -12.92
CA SER A 457 10.05 -29.76 -12.91
C SER A 457 8.85 -30.42 -13.61
N GLN A 458 7.68 -29.77 -13.61
CA GLN A 458 6.47 -30.25 -14.29
C GLN A 458 6.49 -29.98 -15.80
N THR A 459 7.30 -29.02 -16.27
CA THR A 459 7.44 -28.71 -17.71
C THR A 459 8.44 -29.61 -18.44
N LYS A 460 9.17 -30.44 -17.70
CA LYS A 460 10.12 -31.42 -18.22
C LYS A 460 9.50 -32.80 -18.25
#